data_AF-A0AAD3MQQ5-F1
#
_entry.id   AF-A0AAD3MQQ5-F1
#
_cell.length_a   1.000
_cell.length_b   1.000
_cell.length_c   1.000
_cell.angle_alpha   90.00
_cell.angle_beta   90.00
_cell.angle_gamma   90.00
#
_symmetry.space_group_name_H-M   'P 1'
#
loop_
_entity.id
_entity.type
_entity.pdbx_description
1 polymer ?
#
loop_
_entity_poly.entity_id
_entity_poly.type
_entity_poly.pdbx_seq_one_letter_code
_entity_poly.pdbx_strand_id
1 'polypeptide(L)'
;MSDRGGGVPLRKIERLFSYMYSTAPSPVHVDNSRNAPLAGFGYGLPISRLYAKYFQGDLQLYSMEGYGTSAVIYLKALSSESVERLPVFNKSALRHYQASTEADDWCMPSKDPKKLGKYEQSL
;
A
#
# COMPACT_ATOMS: atom_id res chain seq x y z
N MET A 1 13.91 -1.35 -9.58
CA MET A 1 13.20 -1.91 -10.75
C MET A 1 12.21 -0.86 -11.23
N SER A 2 12.12 -0.61 -12.53
CA SER A 2 11.22 0.42 -13.08
C SER A 2 10.50 -0.14 -14.30
N ASP A 3 9.20 0.15 -14.40
CA ASP A 3 8.34 -0.25 -15.50
C ASP A 3 7.68 0.96 -16.19
N ARG A 4 6.99 0.69 -17.30
CA ARG A 4 6.12 1.63 -18.02
C ARG A 4 4.68 1.10 -18.10
N GLY A 5 4.19 0.51 -17.01
CA GLY A 5 2.88 -0.14 -16.93
C GLY A 5 1.69 0.80 -16.68
N GLY A 6 1.84 2.11 -16.91
CA GLY A 6 0.77 3.11 -16.71
C GLY A 6 0.63 3.63 -15.28
N GLY A 7 1.33 3.05 -14.31
CA GLY A 7 1.39 3.55 -12.94
C GLY A 7 0.10 3.39 -12.13
N VAL A 8 0.08 3.99 -10.94
CA VAL A 8 -0.97 3.87 -9.93
C VAL A 8 -1.22 5.25 -9.31
N PRO A 9 -2.50 5.68 -9.14
CA PRO A 9 -2.83 6.91 -8.45
C PRO A 9 -2.27 6.93 -7.02
N LEU A 10 -1.72 8.07 -6.58
CA LEU A 10 -1.08 8.21 -5.27
C LEU A 10 -1.98 7.74 -4.11
N ARG A 11 -3.29 8.06 -4.17
CA ARG A 11 -4.29 7.66 -3.17
C ARG A 11 -4.40 6.13 -2.97
N LYS A 12 -3.98 5.33 -3.95
CA LYS A 12 -4.05 3.86 -3.89
C LYS A 12 -2.73 3.21 -3.47
N ILE A 13 -1.62 3.94 -3.40
CA ILE A 13 -0.29 3.37 -3.15
C ILE A 13 -0.22 2.62 -1.80
N GLU A 14 -0.69 3.24 -0.72
CA GLU A 14 -0.70 2.58 0.59
C GLU A 14 -1.58 1.33 0.61
N ARG A 15 -2.68 1.36 -0.14
CA ARG A 15 -3.60 0.21 -0.25
C ARG A 15 -2.96 -0.99 -0.96
N LEU A 16 -1.95 -0.80 -1.80
CA LEU A 16 -1.21 -1.90 -2.43
C LEU A 16 -0.49 -2.82 -1.43
N PHE A 17 -0.15 -2.31 -0.25
CA PHE A 17 0.44 -3.10 0.84
C PHE A 17 -0.60 -3.72 1.78
N SER A 18 -1.89 -3.49 1.55
CA SER A 18 -2.93 -4.18 2.31
C SER A 18 -3.01 -5.63 1.89
N TYR A 19 -3.01 -6.55 2.87
CA TYR A 19 -3.26 -7.96 2.61
C TYR A 19 -4.58 -8.17 1.89
N MET A 20 -4.61 -9.14 0.97
CA MET A 20 -5.76 -9.49 0.13
C MET A 20 -6.20 -8.40 -0.87
N TYR A 21 -5.53 -7.25 -0.93
CA TYR A 21 -5.84 -6.26 -1.95
C TYR A 21 -5.26 -6.69 -3.31
N SER A 22 -6.13 -6.82 -4.30
CA SER A 22 -5.79 -7.16 -5.68
C SER A 22 -6.76 -6.46 -6.63
N THR A 23 -6.24 -6.03 -7.80
CA THR A 23 -7.06 -5.58 -8.93
C THR A 23 -7.34 -6.70 -9.93
N ALA A 24 -6.64 -7.83 -9.82
CA ALA A 24 -6.90 -9.03 -10.60
C ALA A 24 -8.03 -9.85 -9.96
N PRO A 25 -8.82 -10.58 -10.77
CA PRO A 25 -9.90 -11.44 -10.28
C PRO A 25 -9.37 -12.52 -9.33
N SER A 26 -10.26 -12.98 -8.44
CA SER A 26 -9.87 -13.97 -7.42
C SER A 26 -9.52 -15.31 -8.07
N PRO A 27 -8.36 -15.90 -7.76
CA PRO A 27 -7.86 -17.11 -8.42
C PRO A 27 -8.51 -18.41 -7.91
N VAL A 28 -9.57 -18.36 -7.10
CA VAL A 28 -10.20 -19.54 -6.48
C VAL A 28 -10.95 -20.43 -7.48
N HIS A 29 -11.17 -19.95 -8.71
CA HIS A 29 -11.91 -20.67 -9.77
C HIS A 29 -11.06 -21.05 -10.99
N VAL A 30 -9.72 -21.00 -10.91
CA VAL A 30 -8.88 -21.44 -12.04
C VAL A 30 -8.73 -22.95 -12.01
N ASP A 31 -9.74 -23.66 -12.50
CA ASP A 31 -9.63 -25.05 -12.93
C ASP A 31 -8.67 -25.11 -14.13
N ASN A 32 -7.36 -25.09 -13.91
CA ASN A 32 -6.38 -25.53 -14.89
C ASN A 32 -5.00 -25.67 -14.26
N SER A 33 -4.62 -26.93 -14.02
CA SER A 33 -3.38 -27.46 -13.47
C SER A 33 -2.10 -27.14 -14.25
N ARG A 34 -2.09 -26.11 -15.11
CA ARG A 34 -0.94 -25.79 -15.98
C ARG A 34 -0.45 -24.34 -15.93
N ASN A 35 -1.28 -23.35 -15.58
CA ASN A 35 -0.88 -21.93 -15.52
C ASN A 35 -1.32 -21.30 -14.20
N ALA A 36 -0.40 -21.20 -13.24
CA ALA A 36 -0.67 -20.46 -12.00
C ALA A 36 -0.90 -18.97 -12.30
N PRO A 37 -1.94 -18.34 -11.74
CA PRO A 37 -2.23 -16.93 -11.99
C PRO A 37 -1.12 -16.04 -11.42
N LEU A 38 -0.66 -15.08 -12.23
CA LEU A 38 0.42 -14.15 -11.86
C LEU A 38 0.03 -13.17 -10.73
N ALA A 39 -1.28 -12.91 -10.60
CA ALA A 39 -1.85 -12.01 -9.61
C ALA A 39 -3.24 -12.53 -9.18
N GLY A 40 -3.77 -12.00 -8.08
CA GLY A 40 -5.12 -12.34 -7.61
C GLY A 40 -5.21 -12.54 -6.09
N PHE A 41 -4.16 -13.05 -5.45
CA PHE A 41 -4.19 -13.29 -4.01
C PHE A 41 -3.89 -12.05 -3.14
N GLY A 42 -3.17 -11.06 -3.65
CA GLY A 42 -2.90 -9.81 -2.92
C GLY A 42 -1.89 -9.93 -1.75
N TYR A 43 -1.00 -10.92 -1.77
CA TYR A 43 0.04 -11.09 -0.73
C TYR A 43 1.45 -10.69 -1.16
N GLY A 44 1.72 -10.59 -2.47
CA GLY A 44 3.08 -10.43 -2.99
C GLY A 44 3.81 -9.20 -2.45
N LEU A 45 3.20 -8.01 -2.57
CA LEU A 45 3.79 -6.77 -2.08
C LEU A 45 3.99 -6.71 -0.55
N PRO A 46 2.96 -6.98 0.30
CA PRO A 46 3.16 -6.95 1.74
C PRO A 46 4.19 -7.96 2.23
N ILE A 47 4.20 -9.18 1.70
CA ILE A 47 5.19 -10.20 2.08
C ILE A 47 6.60 -9.80 1.62
N SER A 48 6.76 -9.29 0.39
CA SER A 48 8.07 -8.83 -0.09
C SER A 48 8.63 -7.70 0.78
N ARG A 49 7.77 -6.80 1.26
CA ARG A 49 8.17 -5.74 2.19
C ARG A 49 8.57 -6.28 3.56
N LEU A 50 7.92 -7.34 4.06
CA LEU A 50 8.36 -8.02 5.28
C LEU A 50 9.77 -8.60 5.14
N TYR A 51 10.07 -9.28 4.02
CA TYR A 51 11.40 -9.81 3.75
C TYR A 51 12.47 -8.70 3.74
N ALA A 52 12.21 -7.58 3.08
CA ALA A 52 13.14 -6.45 3.09
C ALA A 52 13.33 -5.87 4.50
N LYS A 53 12.24 -5.68 5.26
CA LYS A 53 12.27 -5.13 6.62
C LYS A 53 12.90 -6.05 7.66
N TYR A 54 12.91 -7.36 7.42
CA TYR A 54 13.40 -8.35 8.37
C TYR A 54 14.85 -8.07 8.79
N PHE A 55 15.70 -7.63 7.86
CA PHE A 55 17.08 -7.21 8.13
C PHE A 55 17.28 -5.68 8.04
N GLN A 56 16.37 -4.91 8.63
CA GLN A 56 16.40 -3.43 8.70
C GLN A 56 16.41 -2.71 7.33
N GLY A 57 15.98 -3.39 6.26
CA GLY A 57 15.72 -2.78 4.97
C GLY A 57 14.31 -2.20 4.84
N ASP A 58 13.90 -1.89 3.61
CA ASP A 58 12.51 -1.55 3.28
C ASP A 58 12.23 -1.80 1.79
N LEU A 59 10.95 -1.90 1.43
CA LEU A 59 10.49 -1.91 0.05
C LEU A 59 9.51 -0.75 -0.13
N GLN A 60 9.81 0.13 -1.09
CA GLN A 60 9.00 1.31 -1.39
C GLN A 60 8.60 1.34 -2.86
N LEU A 61 7.38 1.83 -3.12
CA LEU A 61 6.83 2.01 -4.46
C LEU A 61 6.64 3.50 -4.73
N TYR A 62 7.18 3.96 -5.85
CA TYR A 62 6.96 5.30 -6.38
C TYR A 62 6.31 5.18 -7.73
N SER A 63 5.12 5.74 -7.90
CA SER A 63 4.37 5.61 -9.13
C SER A 63 4.00 6.96 -9.70
N MET A 64 4.02 7.03 -11.03
CA MET A 64 3.54 8.17 -11.81
C MET A 64 2.38 7.69 -12.66
N GLU A 65 1.16 8.10 -12.28
CA GLU A 65 -0.07 7.77 -12.99
C GLU A 65 0.00 8.23 -14.46
N GLY A 66 -0.36 7.34 -15.37
CA GLY A 66 -0.24 7.52 -16.82
C GLY A 66 1.13 7.13 -17.40
N TYR A 67 2.14 6.80 -16.58
CA TYR A 67 3.47 6.44 -17.06
C TYR A 67 3.94 5.07 -16.57
N GLY A 68 4.19 4.90 -15.28
CA GLY A 68 4.81 3.68 -14.76
C GLY A 68 5.12 3.72 -13.27
N THR A 69 5.66 2.61 -12.77
CA THR A 69 6.03 2.46 -11.35
C THR A 69 7.51 2.11 -11.19
N SER A 70 8.12 2.60 -10.12
CA SER A 70 9.44 2.22 -9.67
C SER A 70 9.34 1.56 -8.29
N ALA A 71 9.85 0.34 -8.19
CA ALA A 71 9.99 -0.40 -6.95
C ALA A 71 11.46 -0.39 -6.51
N VAL A 72 11.69 0.06 -5.27
CA VAL A 72 13.03 0.19 -4.68
C VAL A 72 13.09 -0.68 -3.43
N ILE A 73 14.12 -1.53 -3.37
CA ILE A 73 14.44 -2.33 -2.19
C ILE A 73 15.70 -1.73 -1.57
N TYR A 74 15.61 -1.36 -0.29
CA TYR A 74 16.72 -0.91 0.52
C TYR A 74 17.18 -2.06 1.40
N LEU A 75 18.49 -2.32 1.44
CA LEU A 75 19.12 -3.32 2.29
C LEU A 75 20.29 -2.68 3.02
N LYS A 76 20.66 -3.27 4.16
CA LYS A 76 21.90 -2.91 4.86
C LYS A 76 23.09 -3.43 4.07
N ALA A 77 24.05 -2.54 3.83
CA ALA A 77 25.28 -2.89 3.11
C ALA A 77 26.22 -3.73 3.99
N LEU A 78 26.19 -3.52 5.30
CA LEU A 78 27.04 -4.19 6.28
C LEU A 78 26.25 -5.27 7.02
N SER A 79 26.83 -6.46 7.16
CA SER A 79 26.21 -7.58 7.88
C SER A 79 26.04 -7.32 9.38
N SER A 80 26.92 -6.50 9.97
CA SER A 80 26.80 -6.07 11.37
C SER A 80 25.56 -5.22 11.63
N GLU A 81 25.02 -4.58 10.60
CA GLU A 81 23.80 -3.75 10.68
C GLU A 81 22.54 -4.51 10.24
N SER A 82 22.69 -5.65 9.57
CA SER A 82 21.59 -6.50 9.12
C SER A 82 21.06 -7.36 10.27
N VAL A 83 20.45 -6.71 11.26
CA VAL A 83 19.89 -7.34 12.47
C VAL A 83 18.41 -7.65 12.27
N GLU A 84 17.96 -8.77 12.80
CA GLU A 84 16.56 -9.18 12.72
C GLU A 84 15.59 -8.17 13.38
N ARG A 85 14.51 -7.83 12.68
CA ARG A 85 13.41 -7.02 13.19
C ARG A 85 12.24 -7.91 13.58
N LEU A 86 12.19 -8.29 14.84
CA LEU A 86 11.17 -9.20 15.38
C LEU A 86 10.03 -8.44 16.08
N PRO A 87 8.77 -8.89 15.93
CA PRO A 87 7.67 -8.38 16.74
C PRO A 87 7.81 -8.86 18.19
N VAL A 88 7.64 -7.94 19.14
CA VAL A 88 7.69 -8.24 20.58
C VAL A 88 6.33 -7.94 21.20
N PHE A 89 5.71 -8.95 21.80
CA PHE A 89 4.46 -8.77 22.52
C PHE A 89 4.72 -8.06 23.86
N ASN A 90 4.12 -6.89 24.04
CA ASN A 90 4.21 -6.07 25.25
C ASN A 90 2.97 -5.19 25.42
N LYS A 91 2.93 -4.34 26.45
CA LYS A 91 1.81 -3.41 26.69
C LYS A 91 1.56 -2.47 25.50
N SER A 92 2.60 -2.04 24.79
CA SER A 92 2.46 -1.20 23.59
C SER A 92 1.83 -1.95 22.43
N ALA A 93 2.23 -3.21 22.20
CA ALA A 93 1.61 -4.08 21.19
C ALA A 93 0.13 -4.35 21.51
N LEU A 94 -0.21 -4.59 22.77
CA LEU A 94 -1.59 -4.81 23.21
C LEU A 94 -2.49 -3.59 22.92
N ARG A 95 -1.99 -2.37 23.12
CA ARG A 95 -2.74 -1.14 22.84
C ARG A 95 -3.18 -1.04 21.37
N HIS A 96 -2.40 -1.56 20.41
CA HIS A 96 -2.80 -1.58 19.01
C HIS A 96 -4.06 -2.41 18.73
N TYR A 97 -4.35 -3.42 19.57
CA TYR A 97 -5.56 -4.24 19.44
C TYR A 97 -6.75 -3.71 20.23
N GLN A 98 -6.50 -2.87 21.24
CA GLN A 98 -7.52 -2.29 22.12
C GLN A 98 -7.92 -0.87 21.72
N ALA A 99 -7.24 -0.27 20.74
CA ALA A 99 -7.51 1.08 20.28
C ALA A 99 -8.95 1.21 19.78
N SER A 100 -9.70 2.16 20.35
CA SER A 100 -11.03 2.54 19.87
C SER A 100 -10.92 3.53 18.72
N THR A 101 -12.00 3.68 17.94
CA THR A 101 -12.11 4.74 16.93
C THR A 101 -12.01 6.11 17.59
N GLU A 102 -11.03 6.91 17.18
CA GLU A 102 -10.82 8.29 17.62
C GLU A 102 -11.33 9.27 16.55
N ALA A 103 -11.50 10.54 16.92
CA ALA A 103 -11.80 11.59 15.95
C ALA A 103 -10.58 11.82 15.05
N ASP A 104 -10.81 12.18 13.79
CA ASP A 104 -9.72 12.47 12.86
C ASP A 104 -8.90 13.69 13.32
N ASP A 105 -7.57 13.58 13.21
CA ASP A 105 -6.63 14.65 13.59
C ASP A 105 -6.73 15.90 12.69
N TRP A 106 -7.32 15.76 11.50
CA TRP A 106 -7.39 16.80 10.46
C TRP A 106 -8.81 17.02 9.97
N CYS A 107 -9.07 18.23 9.47
CA CYS A 107 -10.37 18.58 8.92
C CYS A 107 -10.71 17.69 7.71
N MET A 108 -11.82 16.95 7.83
CA MET A 108 -12.41 16.24 6.72
C MET A 108 -13.44 17.14 6.03
N PRO A 109 -13.27 17.44 4.72
CA PRO A 109 -14.22 18.28 4.00
C PRO A 109 -15.59 17.60 3.91
N SER A 110 -16.65 18.41 3.89
CA SER A 110 -18.00 17.91 3.62
C SER A 110 -18.05 17.20 2.28
N LYS A 111 -18.81 16.09 2.21
CA LYS A 111 -19.13 15.42 0.94
C LYS A 111 -19.88 16.36 -0.02
N ASP A 112 -20.67 17.28 0.55
CA ASP A 112 -21.41 18.31 -0.16
C ASP A 112 -20.86 19.69 0.21
N PRO A 113 -19.78 20.16 -0.43
CA PRO A 113 -19.21 21.47 -0.16
C PRO A 113 -20.15 22.58 -0.66
N LYS A 114 -20.26 23.66 0.12
CA LYS A 114 -21.09 24.81 -0.24
C LYS A 114 -20.56 25.47 -1.51
N LYS A 115 -21.42 25.61 -2.53
CA LYS A 115 -21.09 26.32 -3.77
C LYS A 115 -21.06 27.83 -3.48
N LEU A 116 -19.91 28.47 -3.71
CA LEU A 116 -19.71 29.90 -3.47
C LEU A 116 -19.72 30.76 -4.75
N GLY A 117 -19.88 30.15 -5.93
CA GLY A 117 -19.99 30.89 -7.20
C GLY A 117 -21.25 31.76 -7.22
N LYS A 118 -21.09 33.07 -7.47
CA LYS A 118 -22.20 33.98 -7.75
C LYS A 118 -22.70 33.72 -9.18
N TYR A 119 -24.01 33.70 -9.38
CA TYR A 119 -24.59 33.72 -10.72
C TYR A 119 -24.27 35.06 -11.37
N GLU A 120 -23.41 35.10 -12.39
CA GLU A 120 -23.39 36.22 -13.32
C GLU A 120 -24.72 36.17 -14.10
N GLN A 121 -25.64 37.07 -13.76
CA GLN A 121 -26.78 37.38 -14.63
C GLN A 121 -26.20 38.04 -15.88
N SER A 122 -26.07 37.27 -16.97
CA SER A 122 -25.89 37.85 -18.31
C SER A 122 -27.16 38.61 -18.68
N LEU A 123 -27.04 39.93 -18.80
CA LEU A 123 -27.99 40.82 -19.47
C LEU A 123 -28.04 40.51 -20.97
#